data_AF-A0A059F0C0-F1
#
_entry.id   AF-A0A059F0C0-F1
#
_cell.length_a   1.000
_cell.length_b   1.000
_cell.length_c   1.000
_cell.angle_alpha   90.00
_cell.angle_beta   90.00
_cell.angle_gamma   90.00
#
_symmetry.space_group_name_H-M   'P 1'
#
loop_
_entity.id
_entity.type
_entity.pdbx_description
1 polymer ?
#
loop_
_entity_poly.entity_id
_entity_poly.type
_entity_poly.pdbx_seq_one_letter_code
_entity_poly.pdbx_strand_id
1 'polypeptide(L)' 'KLSEPSDREYDMLDQAFGLTDTSRLGCQVKITELMKNSTIELPRATRNLAVDGFIPTPH' A
#
# COMPACT_ATOMS: atom_id res chain seq x y z
N LYS A 1 -12.71 7.43 8.72
CA LYS A 1 -12.55 6.03 8.25
C LYS A 1 -12.14 6.07 6.80
N LEU A 2 -11.27 5.16 6.35
CA LEU A 2 -10.94 5.00 4.94
C LEU A 2 -12.18 4.51 4.17
N SER A 3 -12.33 4.93 2.92
CA SER A 3 -13.32 4.37 2.00
C SER A 3 -13.00 2.90 1.73
N GLU A 4 -13.96 2.10 1.27
CA GLU A 4 -13.65 0.72 0.88
C GLU A 4 -12.60 0.68 -0.24
N PRO A 5 -11.73 -0.34 -0.28
CA PRO A 5 -10.86 -0.60 -1.42
C PRO A 5 -11.69 -0.82 -2.69
N SER A 6 -11.15 -0.40 -3.82
CA SER A 6 -11.74 -0.76 -5.12
C SER A 6 -11.43 -2.22 -5.47
N ASP A 7 -12.21 -2.87 -6.35
CA ASP A 7 -11.95 -4.24 -6.82
C ASP A 7 -10.51 -4.40 -7.34
N ARG A 8 -10.03 -3.40 -8.08
CA ARG A 8 -8.66 -3.36 -8.60
C ARG A 8 -7.60 -3.24 -7.49
N GLU A 9 -7.94 -2.60 -6.37
CA GLU A 9 -7.07 -2.56 -5.18
C GLU A 9 -7.01 -3.94 -4.53
N TYR A 10 -8.16 -4.61 -4.37
CA TYR A 10 -8.22 -5.98 -3.84
C TYR A 10 -7.39 -6.96 -4.67
N ASP A 11 -7.53 -6.93 -6.00
CA ASP A 11 -6.74 -7.77 -6.92
C ASP A 11 -5.21 -7.60 -6.75
N MET A 12 -4.77 -6.40 -6.38
CA MET A 12 -3.36 -6.09 -6.13
C MET A 12 -2.93 -6.43 -4.69
N LEU A 13 -3.83 -6.29 -3.72
CA LEU A 13 -3.59 -6.66 -2.32
C LEU A 13 -3.50 -8.18 -2.14
N ASP A 14 -4.23 -8.96 -2.93
CA ASP A 14 -4.14 -10.43 -2.94
C ASP A 14 -2.73 -10.94 -3.30
N GLN A 15 -1.94 -10.13 -4.01
CA GLN A 15 -0.55 -10.45 -4.35
C GLN A 15 0.45 -10.05 -3.26
N ALA A 16 0.01 -9.36 -2.20
CA ALA A 16 0.87 -8.86 -1.14
C ALA A 16 1.08 -9.92 -0.03
N PHE A 17 2.30 -10.02 0.47
CA PHE A 17 2.62 -10.91 1.57
C PHE A 17 2.30 -10.26 2.92
N GLY A 18 1.60 -10.99 3.80
CA GLY A 18 1.26 -10.50 5.14
C GLY A 18 0.13 -9.47 5.17
N LEU A 19 -0.82 -9.58 4.23
CA LEU A 19 -2.02 -8.75 4.19
C LEU A 19 -2.87 -8.95 5.45
N THR A 20 -3.36 -7.85 6.02
CA THR A 20 -4.33 -7.80 7.12
C THR A 20 -5.63 -7.14 6.65
N ASP A 21 -6.72 -7.30 7.39
CA ASP A 21 -8.03 -6.70 7.06
C ASP A 21 -8.01 -5.16 6.96
N THR A 22 -6.98 -4.52 7.54
CA THR A 22 -6.78 -3.06 7.50
C THR A 22 -5.75 -2.61 6.47
N SER A 23 -5.12 -3.55 5.76
CA SER A 23 -4.09 -3.26 4.77
C SER A 23 -4.64 -2.54 3.54
N ARG A 24 -3.89 -1.55 3.05
CA ARG A 24 -4.25 -0.72 1.90
C ARG A 24 -3.04 -0.40 1.04
N LEU A 25 -3.27 -0.12 -0.25
CA LEU A 25 -2.20 0.37 -1.11
C LEU A 25 -1.86 1.80 -0.76
N GLY A 26 -0.66 2.02 -0.23
CA GLY A 26 -0.22 3.35 0.21
C GLY A 26 -0.33 4.45 -0.86
N CYS A 27 -0.20 4.10 -2.15
CA CYS A 27 -0.39 5.04 -3.26
C CYS A 27 -1.84 5.47 -3.51
N GLN A 28 -2.82 4.69 -3.03
CA GLN A 28 -4.25 4.97 -3.19
C GLN A 28 -4.86 5.67 -1.96
N VAL A 29 -4.17 5.61 -0.82
CA VAL A 29 -4.61 6.24 0.42
C VAL A 29 -4.28 7.73 0.40
N LYS A 30 -5.32 8.57 0.35
CA LYS A 30 -5.17 10.02 0.49
C LYS A 30 -5.15 10.40 1.97
N ILE A 31 -4.13 11.15 2.38
CA ILE A 31 -4.03 11.69 3.74
C ILE A 31 -5.11 12.76 3.93
N THR A 32 -5.83 12.66 5.04
CA THR A 32 -6.89 13.61 5.43
C THR A 32 -6.70 13.99 6.89
N GLU A 33 -7.28 15.11 7.32
CA GLU A 33 -7.25 15.55 8.74
C GLU A 33 -7.80 14.50 9.72
N LEU A 34 -8.67 13.60 9.24
CA LEU A 34 -9.20 12.47 10.02
C LEU A 34 -8.15 11.40 10.36
N MET A 35 -6.95 11.48 9.77
CA MET A 35 -5.83 10.57 10.02
C MET A 35 -4.77 11.19 10.95
N LYS A 36 -5.05 12.36 11.52
CA LYS A 36 -4.16 12.99 12.49
C LYS A 36 -4.03 12.09 13.72
N ASN A 37 -2.79 11.74 14.07
CA ASN A 37 -2.42 10.77 15.12
C ASN A 37 -2.72 9.29 14.79
N SER A 38 -3.02 8.95 13.53
CA SER A 38 -3.10 7.55 13.11
C SER A 38 -1.72 6.91 13.04
N THR A 39 -1.59 5.69 13.57
CA THR A 39 -0.39 4.86 13.41
C THR A 39 -0.59 3.94 12.22
N ILE A 40 0.38 3.91 11.31
CA ILE A 40 0.38 3.02 10.14
C ILE A 40 1.55 2.07 10.29
N GLU A 41 1.29 0.77 10.18
CA GLU A 41 2.30 -0.26 10.17
C GLU A 41 2.63 -0.66 8.74
N LEU A 42 3.92 -0.67 8.40
CA LEU A 42 4.38 -1.17 7.11
C LEU A 42 4.68 -2.67 7.26
N PRO A 43 4.09 -3.54 6.42
CA PRO A 43 4.35 -4.97 6.49
C PRO A 43 5.83 -5.26 6.21
N ARG A 44 6.38 -6.28 6.90
CA ARG A 44 7.80 -6.66 6.81
C ARG A 44 8.20 -7.16 5.41
N ALA A 45 7.24 -7.59 4.60
CA ALA A 45 7.43 -8.04 3.23
C ALA A 45 6.88 -7.00 2.26
N THR A 46 7.77 -6.19 1.70
CA THR A 46 7.43 -5.28 0.59
C THR A 46 7.87 -5.90 -0.73
N ARG A 47 6.97 -6.02 -1.71
CA ARG A 47 7.33 -6.33 -3.11
C ARG A 47 7.95 -5.10 -3.77
N ASN A 48 9.03 -4.59 -3.20
CA ASN A 48 9.84 -3.56 -3.81
C ASN A 48 10.86 -4.28 -4.69
N LEU A 49 10.70 -4.20 -6.01
CA LEU A 49 11.70 -4.62 -6.99
C LEU A 49 12.86 -3.61 -7.05
N ALA A 50 13.24 -3.06 -5.90
CA ALA A 50 14.31 -2.08 -5.75
C ALA A 50 15.43 -2.77 -4.97
N VAL A 51 16.22 -3.56 -5.69
CA VAL A 51 17.59 -3.84 -5.31
C VAL A 51 18.35 -2.53 -5.57
N ASP A 52 19.08 -2.05 -4.57
CA ASP A 52 19.89 -0.83 -4.55
C ASP A 52 20.19 -0.21 -5.93
N GLY A 53 19.60 0.96 -6.23
CA GLY A 53 19.99 1.80 -7.36
C GLY A 53 19.29 1.56 -8.71
N PHE A 54 18.27 0.69 -8.81
CA PHE A 54 17.57 0.49 -10.08
C PHE A 54 16.58 1.64 -10.41
N ILE A 55 16.90 2.43 -11.45
CA ILE A 55 15.99 3.41 -12.05
C ILE A 55 15.21 2.71 -13.17
N PRO A 56 13.89 2.50 -13.05
CA PRO A 56 13.10 1.90 -14.12
C PRO A 56 13.04 2.83 -15.33
N THR A 57 13.33 2.30 -16.52
CA THR A 57 13.16 3.04 -17.78
C THR A 57 11.67 3.28 -18.05
N PRO A 58 11.26 4.50 -18.45
CA PRO A 58 9.89 4.77 -18.82
C PRO A 58 9.51 3.92 -20.03
N HIS A 59 8.32 3.33 -19.96
CA HIS A 59 7.76 2.50 -21.02
C HIS A 59 7.11 3.35 -22.12
#